data_AF-A0A7W1P338-F1
#
_entry.id   AF-A0A7W1P338-F1
#
_cell.length_a   1.000
_cell.length_b   1.000
_cell.length_c   1.000
_cell.angle_alpha   90.00
_cell.angle_beta   90.00
_cell.angle_gamma   90.00
#
_symmetry.space_group_name_H-M   'P 1'
#
loop_
_entity.id
_entity.type
_entity.pdbx_description
1 polymer ?
#
loop_
_entity_poly.entity_id
_entity_poly.type
_entity_poly.pdbx_seq_one_letter_code
_entity_poly.pdbx_strand_id
1 'polypeptide(L)'
;MTKSRLEPQTGTAFELKAGDKLRVIDIEGEQVADLTAFARADRTEWLSSGRSIDYANTIYLTKGHTLYSNRSRPMFAIVADDVGRHDFLLTPCSRETFEIIYKNADPHPSCFENLWRNLAEYG
;
A
#
# COMPACT_ATOMS: atom_id res chain seq x y z
N MET A 1 15.58 -13.43 -6.00
CA MET A 1 14.41 -12.55 -6.18
C MET A 1 13.18 -13.42 -6.24
N THR A 2 12.30 -13.34 -5.24
CA THR A 2 10.98 -13.97 -5.30
C THR A 2 10.09 -13.13 -6.20
N LYS A 3 9.37 -13.76 -7.12
CA LYS A 3 8.39 -13.09 -7.99
C LYS A 3 7.02 -13.71 -7.71
N SER A 4 6.03 -12.85 -7.52
CA SER A 4 4.63 -13.25 -7.37
C SER A 4 3.81 -12.43 -8.34
N ARG A 5 2.90 -13.08 -9.08
CA ARG A 5 1.86 -12.40 -9.87
C ARG A 5 0.59 -12.46 -9.04
N LEU A 6 -0.08 -11.32 -8.89
CA LEU A 6 -1.37 -11.23 -8.25
C LEU A 6 -2.45 -11.26 -9.32
N GLU A 7 -3.46 -12.07 -9.11
CA GLU A 7 -4.65 -12.07 -9.96
C GLU A 7 -5.50 -10.82 -9.65
N PRO A 8 -6.32 -10.35 -10.59
CA PRO A 8 -7.20 -9.21 -10.35
C PRO A 8 -8.04 -9.41 -9.08
N GLN A 9 -8.24 -8.32 -8.33
CA GLN A 9 -9.05 -8.32 -7.11
C GLN A 9 -8.52 -9.21 -5.97
N THR A 10 -7.22 -9.54 -5.96
CA THR A 10 -6.57 -10.29 -4.88
C THR A 10 -5.52 -9.44 -4.14
N GLY A 11 -4.92 -9.99 -3.09
CA GLY A 11 -3.84 -9.38 -2.33
C GLY A 11 -2.81 -10.41 -1.88
N THR A 12 -1.70 -9.94 -1.31
CA THR A 12 -0.67 -10.79 -0.70
C THR A 12 0.01 -10.04 0.45
N ALA A 13 0.67 -10.76 1.34
CA ALA A 13 1.51 -10.22 2.38
C ALA A 13 2.82 -11.02 2.48
N PHE A 14 3.90 -10.34 2.82
CA PHE A 14 5.22 -10.95 2.96
C PHE A 14 6.10 -10.07 3.84
N GLU A 15 7.13 -10.68 4.44
CA GLU A 15 8.13 -9.95 5.20
C GLU A 15 9.21 -9.35 4.30
N LEU A 16 9.63 -8.12 4.61
CA LEU A 16 10.82 -7.49 4.03
C LEU A 16 11.81 -7.17 5.15
N LYS A 17 13.09 -7.50 4.93
CA LYS A 17 14.18 -7.10 5.82
C LYS A 17 14.72 -5.74 5.41
N ALA A 18 15.36 -5.06 6.33
CA ALA A 18 16.07 -3.82 6.02
C ALA A 18 17.11 -4.07 4.91
N GLY A 19 17.05 -3.27 3.84
CA GLY A 19 17.90 -3.41 2.65
C GLY A 19 17.29 -4.21 1.51
N ASP A 20 16.20 -4.96 1.75
CA ASP A 20 15.46 -5.61 0.68
C ASP A 20 14.78 -4.58 -0.24
N LYS A 21 14.50 -4.99 -1.47
CA LYS A 21 13.81 -4.17 -2.47
C LYS A 21 12.48 -4.80 -2.85
N LEU A 22 11.41 -4.03 -2.69
CA LEU A 22 10.12 -4.31 -3.29
C LEU A 22 10.01 -3.58 -4.62
N ARG A 23 9.57 -4.30 -5.66
CA ARG A 23 9.22 -3.71 -6.95
C ARG A 23 7.81 -4.15 -7.31
N VAL A 24 6.89 -3.19 -7.39
CA VAL A 24 5.54 -3.38 -7.90
C VAL A 24 5.57 -3.07 -9.39
N ILE A 25 5.02 -3.97 -10.21
CA ILE A 25 4.97 -3.80 -11.66
C ILE A 25 3.53 -4.01 -12.09
N ASP A 26 2.97 -3.01 -12.75
CA ASP A 26 1.77 -3.17 -13.54
C ASP A 26 2.17 -3.74 -14.91
N ILE A 27 1.80 -5.00 -15.16
CA ILE A 27 2.24 -5.75 -16.36
C ILE A 27 1.38 -5.39 -17.57
N GLU A 28 0.11 -5.10 -17.35
CA GLU A 28 -0.89 -4.90 -18.40
C GLU A 28 -1.27 -3.42 -18.59
N GLY A 29 -0.94 -2.57 -17.61
CA GLY A 29 -1.28 -1.16 -17.61
C GLY A 29 -2.61 -0.90 -16.90
N GLU A 30 -2.79 0.35 -16.46
CA GLU A 30 -4.02 0.88 -15.87
C GLU A 30 -4.45 0.25 -14.53
N GLN A 31 -3.65 -0.64 -13.95
CA GLN A 31 -3.94 -1.27 -12.66
C GLN A 31 -3.36 -0.46 -11.50
N VAL A 32 -4.20 -0.12 -10.52
CA VAL A 32 -3.78 0.46 -9.25
C VAL A 32 -3.56 -0.61 -8.19
N ALA A 33 -2.71 -0.34 -7.20
CA ALA A 33 -2.47 -1.23 -6.07
C ALA A 33 -2.45 -0.45 -4.77
N ASP A 34 -3.10 -1.01 -3.75
CA ASP A 34 -3.04 -0.48 -2.39
C ASP A 34 -1.87 -1.13 -1.65
N LEU A 35 -1.10 -0.31 -0.94
CA LEU A 35 0.04 -0.75 -0.15
C LEU A 35 -0.10 -0.27 1.29
N THR A 36 0.05 -1.20 2.22
CA THR A 36 0.28 -0.91 3.64
C THR A 36 1.50 -1.68 4.12
N ALA A 37 2.07 -1.23 5.23
CA ALA A 37 3.19 -1.91 5.86
C ALA A 37 3.19 -1.67 7.36
N PHE A 38 3.75 -2.62 8.10
CA PHE A 38 3.86 -2.60 9.55
C PHE A 38 5.29 -2.94 9.96
N ALA A 39 5.78 -2.36 11.05
CA ALA A 39 7.07 -2.74 11.59
C ALA A 39 6.96 -4.17 12.17
N ARG A 40 7.85 -5.06 11.72
CA ARG A 40 7.83 -6.48 12.13
C ARG A 40 7.93 -6.69 13.64
N ALA A 41 8.70 -5.84 14.32
CA ALA A 41 8.91 -5.91 15.76
C ALA A 41 7.77 -5.28 16.58
N ASP A 42 6.93 -4.44 15.95
CA ASP A 42 5.84 -3.74 16.61
C ASP A 42 4.75 -3.37 15.59
N ARG A 43 3.68 -4.16 15.56
CA ARG A 43 2.57 -3.99 14.60
C ARG A 43 1.72 -2.75 14.86
N THR A 44 1.91 -2.08 16.00
CA THR A 44 1.30 -0.77 16.26
C THR A 44 2.08 0.38 15.62
N GLU A 45 3.19 0.07 14.95
CA GLU A 45 3.91 0.98 14.07
C GLU A 45 3.63 0.63 12.60
N TRP A 46 2.95 1.52 11.89
CA TRP A 46 2.48 1.30 10.50
C TRP A 46 2.88 2.44 9.58
N LEU A 47 2.91 2.17 8.28
CA LEU A 47 3.16 3.15 7.23
C LEU A 47 2.12 4.28 7.30
N SER A 48 2.58 5.52 7.42
CA SER A 48 1.73 6.70 7.51
C SER A 48 1.82 7.55 6.26
N SER A 49 0.71 7.62 5.52
CA SER A 49 0.57 8.54 4.39
C SER A 49 0.75 9.99 4.82
N GLY A 50 0.08 10.39 5.91
CA GLY A 50 0.13 11.77 6.41
C GLY A 50 1.53 12.23 6.77
N ARG A 51 2.30 11.43 7.52
CA ARG A 51 3.71 11.75 7.85
C ARG A 51 4.59 11.82 6.60
N SER A 52 4.36 10.91 5.65
CA SER A 52 5.13 10.88 4.40
C SER A 52 4.89 12.13 3.54
N ILE A 53 3.63 12.56 3.43
CA ILE A 53 3.23 13.79 2.74
C ILE A 53 3.80 15.03 3.45
N ASP A 54 3.68 15.10 4.78
CA ASP A 54 4.17 16.20 5.61
C ASP A 54 5.67 16.44 5.40
N TYR A 55 6.48 15.38 5.53
CA TYR A 55 7.93 15.50 5.43
C TYR A 55 8.47 15.62 4.02
N ALA A 56 7.73 15.13 3.02
CA ALA A 56 8.05 15.41 1.61
C ALA A 56 7.57 16.80 1.17
N ASN A 57 6.69 17.43 1.96
CA ASN A 57 6.00 18.69 1.63
C ASN A 57 5.33 18.66 0.24
N THR A 58 4.74 17.51 -0.11
CA THR A 58 4.02 17.29 -1.37
C THR A 58 3.06 16.12 -1.25
N ILE A 59 1.94 16.18 -1.95
CA ILE A 59 0.97 15.08 -2.05
C ILE A 59 1.35 14.05 -3.11
N TYR A 60 2.30 14.36 -4.00
CA TYR A 60 2.75 13.46 -5.05
C TYR A 60 4.11 12.87 -4.68
N LEU A 61 4.08 11.73 -3.98
CA LEU A 61 5.29 11.01 -3.60
C LEU A 61 5.90 10.31 -4.83
N THR A 62 7.21 10.37 -4.98
CA THR A 62 7.94 9.79 -6.13
C THR A 62 9.39 9.49 -5.73
N LYS A 63 10.21 9.10 -6.70
CA LYS A 63 11.64 8.80 -6.51
C LYS A 63 12.35 9.89 -5.70
N GLY A 64 13.10 9.45 -4.69
CA GLY A 64 13.86 10.30 -3.77
C GLY A 64 13.12 10.61 -2.47
N HIS A 65 11.79 10.41 -2.41
CA HIS A 65 11.06 10.57 -1.16
C HIS A 65 11.22 9.35 -0.24
N THR A 66 11.14 9.64 1.06
CA THR A 66 11.10 8.64 2.13
C THR A 66 9.67 8.48 2.62
N LEU A 67 9.25 7.24 2.80
CA LEU A 67 7.98 6.89 3.42
C LEU A 67 8.20 6.61 4.90
N TYR A 68 7.34 7.19 5.73
CA TYR A 68 7.49 7.20 7.19
C TYR A 68 6.39 6.43 7.88
N SER A 69 6.70 5.90 9.06
CA SER A 69 5.71 5.31 9.96
C SER A 69 4.86 6.38 10.66
N ASN A 70 3.78 5.96 11.32
CA ASN A 70 2.99 6.76 12.25
C ASN A 70 3.82 7.34 13.43
N ARG A 71 5.03 6.81 13.66
CA ARG A 71 6.00 7.29 14.67
C ARG A 71 7.15 8.10 14.07
N SER A 72 7.00 8.55 12.82
CA SER A 72 7.99 9.37 12.12
C SER A 72 9.35 8.69 11.92
N ARG A 73 9.38 7.35 11.86
CA ARG A 73 10.59 6.61 11.52
C ARG A 73 10.58 6.26 10.03
N PRO A 74 11.71 6.38 9.32
CA PRO A 74 11.81 5.91 7.92
C PRO A 74 11.48 4.42 7.81
N MET A 75 10.59 4.06 6.89
CA MET A 75 10.24 2.67 6.58
C MET A 75 10.74 2.27 5.19
N PHE A 76 10.54 3.13 4.19
CA PHE A 76 10.96 2.88 2.80
C PHE A 76 11.56 4.13 2.17
N ALA A 77 12.42 3.92 1.17
CA ALA A 77 12.82 4.95 0.24
C ALA A 77 12.31 4.58 -1.15
N ILE A 78 11.68 5.52 -1.85
CA ILE A 78 11.29 5.31 -3.25
C ILE A 78 12.55 5.52 -4.10
N VAL A 79 13.14 4.42 -4.56
CA VAL A 79 14.44 4.46 -5.28
C VAL A 79 14.29 4.57 -6.80
N ALA A 80 13.15 4.18 -7.35
CA ALA A 80 12.79 4.26 -8.75
C ALA A 80 11.26 4.37 -8.87
N ASP A 81 10.80 5.12 -9.87
CA ASP A 81 9.38 5.35 -10.14
C ASP A 81 9.23 5.76 -11.61
N ASP A 82 8.51 4.94 -12.38
CA ASP A 82 8.21 5.19 -13.79
C ASP A 82 6.82 5.82 -13.98
N VAL A 83 5.98 5.85 -12.93
CA VAL A 83 4.60 6.37 -12.96
C VAL A 83 4.59 7.86 -12.60
N GLY A 84 5.36 8.25 -11.58
CA GLY A 84 5.51 9.64 -11.14
C GLY A 84 4.30 10.24 -10.43
N ARG A 85 3.17 9.50 -10.34
CA ARG A 85 1.93 9.99 -9.73
C ARG A 85 1.23 8.89 -8.95
N HIS A 86 1.45 8.90 -7.64
CA HIS A 86 0.86 7.95 -6.69
C HIS A 86 -0.08 8.69 -5.74
N ASP A 87 -1.25 8.13 -5.48
CA ASP A 87 -2.18 8.66 -4.49
C ASP A 87 -1.89 8.09 -3.10
N PHE A 88 -1.82 8.99 -2.12
CA PHE A 88 -1.65 8.66 -0.70
C PHE A 88 -2.77 9.30 0.15
N LEU A 89 -3.81 9.83 -0.49
CA LEU A 89 -4.89 10.57 0.18
C LEU A 89 -6.11 9.70 0.45
N LEU A 90 -6.42 8.76 -0.46
CA LEU A 90 -7.61 7.95 -0.36
C LEU A 90 -7.37 6.70 0.50
N THR A 91 -8.46 6.23 1.09
CA THR A 91 -8.49 4.95 1.80
C THR A 91 -8.68 3.81 0.82
N PRO A 92 -8.25 2.59 1.17
CA PRO A 92 -8.55 1.42 0.35
C PRO A 92 -10.06 1.29 0.12
N CYS A 93 -10.46 0.80 -1.05
CA CYS A 93 -11.87 0.52 -1.28
C CYS A 93 -12.35 -0.54 -0.28
N SER A 94 -13.57 -0.37 0.23
CA SER A 94 -14.23 -1.28 1.16
C SER A 94 -15.63 -1.60 0.67
N ARG A 95 -16.29 -2.57 1.31
CA ARG A 95 -17.71 -2.85 1.07
C ARG A 95 -18.57 -1.60 1.21
N GLU A 96 -18.32 -0.81 2.25
CA GLU A 96 -19.04 0.45 2.52
C GLU A 96 -18.79 1.47 1.40
N THR A 97 -17.58 1.53 0.83
CA THR A 97 -17.29 2.37 -0.34
C THR A 97 -18.17 1.97 -1.54
N PHE A 98 -18.30 0.67 -1.82
CA PHE A 98 -19.16 0.17 -2.89
C PHE A 98 -20.65 0.49 -2.66
N GLU A 99 -21.13 0.33 -1.43
CA GLU A 99 -22.50 0.65 -1.05
C GLU A 99 -22.78 2.17 -1.14
N ILE A 100 -21.90 3.00 -0.57
CA ILE A 100 -22.13 4.44 -0.41
C ILE A 100 -21.90 5.19 -1.72
N ILE A 101 -20.77 4.96 -2.41
CA ILE A 101 -20.36 5.75 -3.58
C ILE A 101 -20.92 5.13 -4.86
N TYR A 102 -20.75 3.82 -5.04
CA TYR A 102 -21.11 3.13 -6.26
C TYR A 102 -22.55 2.61 -6.27
N LYS A 103 -23.28 2.74 -5.14
CA LYS A 103 -24.66 2.28 -4.98
C LYS A 103 -24.83 0.80 -5.28
N ASN A 104 -23.79 0.01 -4.97
CA ASN A 104 -23.77 -1.42 -5.15
C ASN A 104 -23.62 -2.13 -3.78
N ALA A 105 -24.65 -2.85 -3.37
CA ALA A 105 -24.67 -3.62 -2.13
C ALA A 105 -24.35 -5.11 -2.33
N ASP A 106 -24.13 -5.54 -3.58
CA ASP A 106 -23.74 -6.91 -3.85
C ASP A 106 -22.31 -7.18 -3.32
N PRO A 107 -22.03 -8.42 -2.86
CA PRO A 107 -20.68 -8.80 -2.48
C PRO A 107 -19.67 -8.50 -3.60
N HIS A 108 -18.67 -7.68 -3.29
CA HIS A 108 -17.62 -7.29 -4.22
C HIS A 108 -16.26 -7.34 -3.50
N PRO A 109 -15.24 -8.01 -4.08
CA PRO A 109 -13.89 -7.99 -3.52
C PRO A 109 -13.39 -6.57 -3.31
N SER A 110 -12.73 -6.31 -2.20
CA SER A 110 -12.28 -4.97 -1.85
C SER A 110 -10.82 -4.99 -1.39
N CYS A 111 -10.08 -3.91 -1.65
CA CYS A 111 -8.70 -3.79 -1.21
C CYS A 111 -8.62 -3.88 0.31
N PHE A 112 -9.55 -3.26 1.05
CA PHE A 112 -9.58 -3.36 2.50
C PHE A 112 -9.68 -4.82 2.97
N GLU A 113 -10.57 -5.60 2.35
CA GLU A 113 -10.71 -7.02 2.64
C GLU A 113 -9.45 -7.83 2.28
N ASN A 114 -8.91 -7.59 1.10
CA ASN A 114 -7.68 -8.24 0.64
C ASN A 114 -6.50 -7.95 1.56
N LEU A 115 -6.39 -6.72 2.08
CA LEU A 115 -5.32 -6.35 3.02
C LEU A 115 -5.44 -7.14 4.33
N TRP A 116 -6.57 -7.05 5.03
CA TRP A 116 -6.65 -7.69 6.35
C TRP A 116 -6.62 -9.22 6.27
N ARG A 117 -7.21 -9.83 5.22
CA ARG A 117 -7.17 -11.29 5.05
C ARG A 117 -5.76 -11.82 4.86
N ASN A 118 -4.95 -11.13 4.05
CA ASN A 118 -3.57 -11.55 3.80
C ASN A 118 -2.64 -11.20 4.97
N LEU A 119 -2.93 -10.15 5.74
CA LEU A 119 -2.18 -9.83 6.94
C LEU A 119 -2.54 -10.70 8.15
N ALA A 120 -3.69 -11.38 8.15
CA ALA A 120 -4.18 -12.14 9.29
C ALA A 120 -3.21 -13.24 9.77
N GLU A 121 -2.43 -13.85 8.88
CA GLU A 121 -1.43 -14.85 9.25
C GLU A 121 -0.26 -14.26 10.06
N TYR A 122 -0.06 -12.94 9.97
CA TYR A 122 0.95 -12.20 10.70
C TYR A 122 0.44 -11.73 12.07
N GLY A 123 -0.81 -11.99 12.44
CA GLY A 123 -1.43 -11.61 13.73
C GLY A 123 -1.67 -10.12 13.84
#